data_AF-A0ABD2N0Q0-F1
#
_entry.id   AF-A0ABD2N0Q0-F1
#
_cell.length_a   1.000
_cell.length_b   1.000
_cell.length_c   1.000
_cell.angle_alpha   90.00
_cell.angle_beta   90.00
_cell.angle_gamma   90.00
#
_symmetry.space_group_name_H-M   'P 1'
#
loop_
_entity.id
_entity.type
_entity.pdbx_description
1 polymer ?
#
loop_
_entity_poly.entity_id
_entity_poly.type
_entity_poly.pdbx_seq_one_letter_code
_entity_poly.pdbx_strand_id
1 'polypeptide(L)'
;SIYNSLSSTLRQCSIVKFDSYFKQLSKNQIPEYSLPENIEKIDINIPSEGLFSEYFYIYKGRGNFKYIPDTLKNEKILSEVYIDDLLIPTSDTIRNLTVLDMHIQNDLPILFIGPTGSGKTLCIKHYLNHMIDNSKYSSMFLRFIPRLDSNKLQAIIHSNLLKHMSFHGEQTRRKNLVIIEDINVVATDGYNISQVIEFLRQILEQEFWIDPTSFVKKEIEHLGFIATIGSEEGFKKKISKRLLKHFNIFRTNSLCEDDMLRIYSNVLLVAWKQNGFSSDIAVMTNILTTAFLNVYKFCLTNFKSSPLKFSYCYNIWDFMKVLRGLFVLKKESSDANKKIHSKIWMHECLRVFGDRVCGDDEKEILLDKIVEIYEHNFKESFADTFNGFKREEIGTHIIFGVNSNERYEELDRQSSIDNLQEILKKNYANHRIKTVLFEQFLTQFFKISRLLNVENTNGLLIGTSGTGRKT
;
A
#
# COMPACT_ATOMS: atom_id res chain seq x y z
N SER A 1 -11.48 12.79 -23.21
CA SER A 1 -11.73 11.37 -23.56
C SER A 1 -10.53 10.76 -24.26
N ILE A 2 -10.29 11.06 -25.55
CA ILE A 2 -9.22 10.45 -26.37
C ILE A 2 -7.84 10.49 -25.70
N TYR A 3 -7.41 11.65 -25.19
CA TYR A 3 -6.14 11.78 -24.49
C TYR A 3 -6.00 10.75 -23.36
N ASN A 4 -6.98 10.69 -22.45
CA ASN A 4 -6.97 9.76 -21.31
C ASN A 4 -6.98 8.31 -21.77
N SER A 5 -7.71 7.95 -22.82
CA SER A 5 -7.76 6.59 -23.36
C SER A 5 -6.44 6.16 -23.99
N LEU A 6 -5.76 7.04 -24.72
CA LEU A 6 -4.47 6.75 -25.35
C LEU A 6 -3.33 6.79 -24.33
N SER A 7 -3.39 7.70 -23.36
CA SER A 7 -2.39 7.82 -22.31
C SER A 7 -2.56 6.79 -21.19
N SER A 8 -3.71 6.12 -21.08
CA SER A 8 -4.06 5.30 -19.91
C SER A 8 -3.09 4.16 -19.66
N THR A 9 -2.38 3.66 -20.66
CA THR A 9 -1.44 2.54 -20.54
C THR A 9 0.04 2.97 -20.60
N LEU A 10 0.30 4.25 -20.86
CA LEU A 10 1.66 4.78 -21.00
C LEU A 10 2.38 4.84 -19.65
N ARG A 11 3.68 4.57 -19.66
CA ARG A 11 4.54 4.78 -18.48
C ARG A 11 4.73 6.28 -18.24
N GLN A 12 5.06 6.67 -17.01
CA GLN A 12 5.26 8.07 -16.63
C GLN A 12 6.21 8.84 -17.57
N CYS A 13 7.37 8.28 -17.90
CA CYS A 13 8.32 8.91 -18.83
C CYS A 13 7.75 9.07 -20.25
N SER A 14 6.84 8.19 -20.66
CA SER A 14 6.17 8.25 -21.96
C SER A 14 4.99 9.22 -21.95
N ILE A 15 4.30 9.37 -20.82
CA ILE A 15 3.20 10.35 -20.66
C ILE A 15 3.73 11.77 -20.90
N VAL A 16 4.88 12.13 -20.34
CA VAL A 16 5.47 13.47 -20.55
C VAL A 16 5.75 13.75 -22.03
N LYS A 17 6.29 12.76 -22.76
CA LYS A 17 6.54 12.89 -24.21
C LYS A 17 5.24 12.98 -25.01
N PHE A 18 4.26 12.15 -24.65
CA PHE A 18 2.94 12.15 -25.28
C PHE A 18 2.17 13.45 -25.03
N ASP A 19 2.24 14.00 -23.83
CA ASP A 19 1.63 15.29 -23.46
C ASP A 19 2.22 16.44 -24.28
N SER A 20 3.55 16.49 -24.40
CA SER A 20 4.23 17.48 -25.25
C SER A 20 3.78 17.38 -26.71
N TYR A 21 3.76 16.16 -27.26
CA TYR A 21 3.27 15.90 -28.61
C TYR A 21 1.80 16.31 -28.78
N PHE A 22 0.93 15.94 -27.85
CA PHE A 22 -0.50 16.27 -27.87
C PHE A 22 -0.73 17.78 -27.84
N LYS A 23 0.00 18.52 -26.99
CA LYS A 23 -0.09 19.98 -26.91
C LYS A 23 0.38 20.65 -28.20
N GLN A 24 1.47 20.17 -28.81
CA GLN A 24 1.94 20.67 -30.10
C GLN A 24 0.93 20.40 -31.23
N LEU A 25 0.39 19.17 -31.28
CA LEU A 25 -0.64 18.78 -32.24
C LEU A 25 -1.88 19.66 -32.10
N SER A 26 -2.33 19.90 -30.87
CA SER A 26 -3.50 20.74 -30.60
C SER A 26 -3.34 22.21 -31.00
N LYS A 27 -2.10 22.70 -31.09
CA LYS A 27 -1.76 24.05 -31.52
C LYS A 27 -1.43 24.12 -33.03
N ASN A 28 -1.65 23.05 -33.78
CA ASN A 28 -1.25 22.92 -35.19
C ASN A 28 0.24 23.22 -35.44
N GLN A 29 1.10 22.88 -34.48
CA GLN A 29 2.55 23.12 -34.60
C GLN A 29 3.29 21.98 -35.31
N ILE A 30 2.58 20.93 -35.72
CA ILE A 30 3.16 19.76 -36.39
C ILE A 30 2.71 19.79 -37.87
N PRO A 31 3.59 20.18 -38.81
CA PRO A 31 3.22 20.40 -40.21
C PRO A 31 2.70 19.15 -40.93
N GLU A 32 3.17 17.97 -40.52
CA GLU A 32 2.80 16.67 -41.10
C GLU A 32 1.36 16.25 -40.77
N TYR A 33 0.76 16.80 -39.71
CA TYR A 33 -0.56 16.43 -39.21
C TYR A 33 -1.40 17.69 -39.01
N SER A 34 -1.86 18.29 -40.11
CA SER A 34 -2.83 19.39 -40.07
C SER A 34 -4.22 18.88 -39.67
N LEU A 35 -4.99 19.71 -38.98
CA LEU A 35 -6.40 19.43 -38.70
C LEU A 35 -7.15 19.24 -40.04
N PRO A 36 -7.94 18.16 -40.19
CA PRO A 36 -8.83 18.00 -41.33
C PRO A 36 -9.76 19.22 -41.50
N GLU A 37 -10.00 19.64 -42.75
CA GLU A 37 -10.83 20.82 -43.08
C GLU A 37 -12.25 20.75 -42.50
N ASN A 38 -12.74 19.54 -42.20
CA ASN A 38 -14.07 19.27 -41.67
C ASN A 38 -14.21 19.47 -40.15
N ILE A 39 -13.12 19.79 -39.43
CA ILE A 39 -13.16 20.02 -37.98
C ILE A 39 -13.27 21.52 -37.73
N GLU A 40 -14.42 21.95 -37.19
CA GLU A 40 -14.60 23.32 -36.69
C GLU A 40 -13.52 23.66 -35.66
N LYS A 41 -13.13 24.95 -35.58
CA LYS A 41 -12.14 25.40 -34.60
C LYS A 41 -12.61 25.01 -33.20
N ILE A 42 -11.77 24.29 -32.48
CA ILE A 42 -12.04 23.91 -31.08
C ILE A 42 -11.94 25.17 -30.23
N ASP A 43 -13.08 25.69 -29.78
CA ASP A 43 -13.18 26.91 -28.95
C ASP A 43 -12.66 26.74 -27.51
N ILE A 44 -12.21 25.52 -27.15
CA ILE A 44 -11.75 25.19 -25.80
C ILE A 44 -10.22 25.26 -25.75
N ASN A 45 -9.70 26.18 -24.95
CA ASN A 45 -8.26 26.32 -24.73
C ASN A 45 -7.70 25.12 -23.96
N ILE A 46 -6.72 24.45 -24.56
CA ILE A 46 -5.96 23.38 -23.91
C ILE A 46 -4.90 24.01 -22.99
N PRO A 47 -4.85 23.65 -21.69
CA PRO A 47 -3.88 24.19 -20.75
C PRO A 47 -2.43 23.91 -21.18
N SER A 48 -1.56 24.91 -21.04
CA SER A 48 -0.13 24.76 -21.31
C SER A 48 0.67 24.27 -20.11
N GLU A 49 0.25 24.62 -18.90
CA GLU A 49 0.93 24.31 -17.64
C GLU A 49 0.64 22.88 -17.16
N GLY A 50 1.61 22.24 -16.49
CA GLY A 50 1.45 20.88 -15.94
C GLY A 50 1.23 19.82 -17.02
N LEU A 51 0.87 18.60 -16.62
CA LEU A 51 0.47 17.56 -17.58
C LEU A 51 -1.03 17.67 -17.86
N PHE A 52 -1.48 17.45 -19.11
CA PHE A 52 -2.91 17.48 -19.42
C PHE A 52 -3.71 16.40 -18.67
N SER A 53 -3.07 15.29 -18.28
CA SER A 53 -3.64 14.26 -17.39
C SER A 53 -3.96 14.78 -15.98
N GLU A 54 -3.45 15.94 -15.59
CA GLU A 54 -3.70 16.59 -14.29
C GLU A 54 -4.88 17.58 -14.35
N TYR A 55 -5.68 17.54 -15.42
CA TYR A 55 -6.86 18.39 -15.56
C TYR A 55 -8.13 17.55 -15.70
N PHE A 56 -9.20 18.00 -15.02
CA PHE A 56 -10.55 17.51 -15.29
C PHE A 56 -11.30 18.49 -16.17
N TYR A 57 -12.04 17.94 -17.13
CA TYR A 57 -12.96 18.72 -17.93
C TYR A 57 -14.30 18.85 -17.20
N ILE A 58 -14.73 20.09 -16.95
CA ILE A 58 -16.03 20.40 -16.35
C ILE A 58 -16.94 20.91 -17.46
N TYR A 59 -17.96 20.13 -17.80
CA TYR A 59 -18.96 20.50 -18.78
C TYR A 59 -20.02 21.42 -18.17
N LYS A 60 -19.64 22.70 -17.96
CA LYS A 60 -20.55 23.79 -17.57
C LYS A 60 -20.33 24.99 -18.48
N GLY A 61 -21.38 25.47 -19.15
CA GLY A 61 -21.27 26.56 -20.14
C GLY A 61 -20.44 26.14 -21.35
N ARG A 62 -19.38 26.89 -21.68
CA ARG A 62 -18.42 26.55 -22.76
C ARG A 62 -17.46 25.41 -22.42
N GLY A 63 -17.50 24.91 -21.19
CA GLY A 63 -16.56 23.92 -20.69
C GLY A 63 -15.23 24.54 -20.24
N ASN A 64 -14.63 24.00 -19.19
CA ASN A 64 -13.31 24.44 -18.73
C ASN A 64 -12.51 23.27 -18.15
N PHE A 65 -11.19 23.36 -18.22
CA PHE A 65 -10.26 22.46 -17.56
C PHE A 65 -9.92 22.97 -16.17
N LYS A 66 -10.14 22.15 -15.15
CA LYS A 66 -9.79 22.43 -13.76
C LYS A 66 -8.53 21.66 -13.38
N TYR A 67 -7.53 22.36 -12.85
CA TYR A 67 -6.28 21.77 -12.43
C TYR A 67 -6.43 20.98 -11.13
N ILE A 68 -6.07 19.69 -11.15
CA ILE A 68 -6.23 18.76 -10.03
C ILE A 68 -5.41 19.20 -8.80
N PRO A 69 -4.13 19.61 -8.93
CA PRO A 69 -3.36 20.06 -7.78
C PRO A 69 -3.97 21.22 -6.99
N ASP A 70 -4.75 22.09 -7.64
CA ASP A 70 -5.48 23.15 -6.92
C ASP A 70 -6.67 22.63 -6.13
N THR A 71 -7.29 21.52 -6.56
CA THR A 71 -8.34 20.86 -5.77
C THR A 71 -7.80 20.19 -4.51
N LEU A 72 -6.57 19.67 -4.57
CA LEU A 72 -5.91 19.01 -3.43
C LEU A 72 -5.71 19.90 -2.20
N LYS A 73 -5.70 21.23 -2.38
CA LYS A 73 -5.55 22.19 -1.28
C LYS A 73 -6.80 22.26 -0.39
N ASN A 74 -7.96 21.92 -0.95
CA ASN A 74 -9.27 22.02 -0.29
C ASN A 74 -9.82 20.65 0.15
N GLU A 75 -9.19 19.56 -0.28
CA GLU A 75 -9.59 18.20 0.10
C GLU A 75 -9.32 17.95 1.59
N LYS A 76 -10.36 17.53 2.31
CA LYS A 76 -10.27 17.22 3.74
C LYS A 76 -9.83 15.77 3.91
N ILE A 77 -8.82 15.56 4.75
CA ILE A 77 -8.41 14.22 5.17
C ILE A 77 -9.39 13.74 6.23
N LEU A 78 -10.03 12.59 6.01
CA LEU A 78 -10.98 12.00 6.94
C LEU A 78 -10.22 11.45 8.16
N SER A 79 -10.35 12.10 9.32
CA SER A 79 -9.62 11.75 10.55
C SER A 79 -10.25 10.63 11.37
N GLU A 80 -11.48 10.24 11.08
CA GLU A 80 -12.26 9.24 11.83
C GLU A 80 -12.19 7.82 11.24
N VAL A 81 -11.31 7.60 10.25
CA VAL A 81 -11.15 6.31 9.58
C VAL A 81 -10.02 5.51 10.25
N TYR A 82 -10.15 4.18 10.27
CA TYR A 82 -9.04 3.29 10.59
C TYR A 82 -7.81 3.64 9.75
N ILE A 83 -6.65 3.73 10.38
CA ILE A 83 -5.41 4.16 9.71
C ILE A 83 -5.09 3.31 8.47
N ASP A 84 -5.42 2.02 8.50
CA ASP A 84 -5.18 1.09 7.39
C ASP A 84 -6.08 1.33 6.14
N ASP A 85 -7.21 2.03 6.32
CA ASP A 85 -8.14 2.40 5.25
C ASP A 85 -8.06 3.91 4.90
N LEU A 86 -7.11 4.64 5.51
CA LEU A 86 -6.92 6.07 5.30
C LEU A 86 -6.32 6.35 3.91
N LEU A 87 -7.12 6.94 3.02
CA LEU A 87 -6.65 7.44 1.73
C LEU A 87 -6.22 8.90 1.84
N ILE A 88 -4.93 9.18 1.60
CA ILE A 88 -4.44 10.55 1.45
C ILE A 88 -4.65 11.01 0.00
N PRO A 89 -5.31 12.14 -0.24
CA PRO A 89 -5.55 12.63 -1.59
C PRO A 89 -4.25 13.13 -2.23
N THR A 90 -3.96 12.60 -3.42
CA THR A 90 -2.91 13.04 -4.36
C THR A 90 -3.52 13.21 -5.74
N SER A 91 -2.79 13.82 -6.69
CA SER A 91 -3.30 14.00 -8.05
C SER A 91 -3.69 12.68 -8.71
N ASP A 92 -2.90 11.64 -8.46
CA ASP A 92 -3.14 10.30 -8.98
C ASP A 92 -4.32 9.60 -8.30
N THR A 93 -4.54 9.76 -6.98
CA THR A 93 -5.69 9.12 -6.32
C THR A 93 -7.00 9.76 -6.78
N ILE A 94 -7.07 11.09 -6.91
CA ILE A 94 -8.27 11.77 -7.41
C ILE A 94 -8.56 11.34 -8.86
N ARG A 95 -7.53 11.25 -9.71
CA ARG A 95 -7.68 10.73 -11.09
C ARG A 95 -8.24 9.31 -11.08
N ASN A 96 -7.66 8.41 -10.29
CA ASN A 96 -8.09 7.01 -10.23
C ASN A 96 -9.53 6.87 -9.72
N LEU A 97 -9.92 7.64 -8.69
CA LEU A 97 -11.29 7.67 -8.15
C LEU A 97 -12.29 8.18 -9.20
N THR A 98 -11.95 9.27 -9.91
CA THR A 98 -12.82 9.83 -10.95
C THR A 98 -13.01 8.86 -12.11
N VAL A 99 -11.93 8.21 -12.55
CA VAL A 99 -12.00 7.18 -13.60
C VAL A 99 -12.83 5.99 -13.13
N LEU A 100 -12.65 5.54 -11.89
CA LEU A 100 -13.41 4.44 -11.31
C LEU A 100 -14.90 4.75 -11.25
N ASP A 101 -15.28 5.94 -10.76
CA ASP A 101 -16.66 6.42 -10.72
C ASP A 101 -17.29 6.38 -12.12
N MET A 102 -16.65 6.99 -13.11
CA MET A 102 -17.13 6.99 -14.49
C MET A 102 -17.39 5.57 -15.02
N HIS A 103 -16.54 4.60 -14.71
CA HIS A 103 -16.73 3.22 -15.18
C HIS A 103 -17.88 2.52 -14.47
N ILE A 104 -18.04 2.74 -13.16
CA ILE A 104 -19.12 2.14 -12.37
C ILE A 104 -20.48 2.71 -12.76
N GLN A 105 -20.59 4.03 -12.96
CA GLN A 105 -21.84 4.69 -13.38
C GLN A 105 -22.28 4.28 -14.80
N ASN A 106 -21.33 3.91 -15.66
CA ASN A 106 -21.60 3.49 -17.04
C ASN A 106 -21.56 1.97 -17.22
N ASP A 107 -21.50 1.19 -16.14
CA ASP A 107 -21.52 -0.28 -16.19
C ASP A 107 -20.38 -0.91 -17.01
N LEU A 108 -19.23 -0.24 -17.08
CA LEU A 108 -18.06 -0.68 -17.84
C LEU A 108 -16.99 -1.34 -16.95
N PRO A 109 -16.49 -2.54 -17.29
CA PRO A 109 -15.40 -3.16 -16.56
C PRO A 109 -14.09 -2.36 -16.64
N ILE A 110 -13.39 -2.24 -15.52
CA ILE A 110 -12.11 -1.52 -15.42
C ILE A 110 -11.00 -2.41 -14.85
N LEU A 111 -9.80 -2.28 -15.42
CA LEU A 111 -8.59 -2.98 -14.99
C LEU A 111 -7.49 -1.97 -14.65
N PHE A 112 -7.12 -1.90 -13.37
CA PHE A 112 -5.99 -1.08 -12.92
C PHE A 112 -4.67 -1.85 -12.97
N ILE A 113 -3.67 -1.28 -13.64
CA ILE A 113 -2.32 -1.84 -13.75
C ILE A 113 -1.32 -0.90 -13.10
N GLY A 114 -0.47 -1.41 -12.23
CA GLY A 114 0.63 -0.59 -11.72
C GLY A 114 1.44 -1.33 -10.68
N PRO A 115 2.56 -0.75 -10.23
CA PRO A 115 3.44 -1.41 -9.28
C PRO A 115 2.71 -1.71 -7.96
N THR A 116 3.17 -2.74 -7.25
CA THR A 116 2.71 -3.04 -5.88
C THR A 116 2.89 -1.82 -4.97
N GLY A 117 1.88 -1.49 -4.17
CA GLY A 117 1.92 -0.33 -3.27
C GLY A 117 1.56 1.02 -3.91
N SER A 118 1.10 1.07 -5.17
CA SER A 118 0.58 2.29 -5.81
C SER A 118 -0.84 2.71 -5.36
N GLY A 119 -1.37 2.15 -4.27
CA GLY A 119 -2.67 2.54 -3.73
C GLY A 119 -3.91 2.06 -4.49
N LYS A 120 -3.79 1.17 -5.48
CA LYS A 120 -4.94 0.64 -6.28
C LYS A 120 -6.09 0.11 -5.41
N THR A 121 -5.81 -0.88 -4.56
CA THR A 121 -6.79 -1.46 -3.64
C THR A 121 -7.38 -0.42 -2.70
N LEU A 122 -6.53 0.46 -2.16
CA LEU A 122 -6.95 1.50 -1.22
C LEU A 122 -7.93 2.48 -1.88
N CYS A 123 -7.68 2.89 -3.13
CA CYS A 123 -8.60 3.74 -3.89
C CYS A 123 -9.95 3.04 -4.12
N ILE A 124 -9.93 1.75 -4.49
CA ILE A 124 -11.17 0.98 -4.70
C ILE A 124 -11.97 0.87 -3.40
N LYS A 125 -11.31 0.49 -2.29
CA LYS A 125 -11.96 0.43 -0.97
C LYS A 125 -12.53 1.78 -0.54
N HIS A 126 -11.77 2.85 -0.69
CA HIS A 126 -12.21 4.19 -0.35
C HIS A 126 -13.45 4.60 -1.15
N TYR A 127 -13.46 4.34 -2.46
CA TYR A 127 -14.61 4.59 -3.32
C TYR A 127 -15.86 3.81 -2.84
N LEU A 128 -15.71 2.52 -2.56
CA LEU A 128 -16.81 1.66 -2.12
C LEU A 128 -17.36 2.06 -0.73
N ASN A 129 -16.52 2.57 0.15
CA ASN A 129 -16.94 2.93 1.51
C ASN A 129 -17.58 4.32 1.58
N HIS A 130 -17.16 5.27 0.72
CA HIS A 130 -17.49 6.68 0.90
C HIS A 130 -18.18 7.35 -0.29
N MET A 131 -18.06 6.81 -1.51
CA MET A 131 -18.55 7.47 -2.72
C MET A 131 -19.72 6.73 -3.37
N ILE A 132 -19.80 5.42 -3.22
CA ILE A 132 -20.83 4.62 -3.91
C ILE A 132 -22.20 4.71 -3.23
N ASP A 133 -23.24 4.64 -4.04
CA ASP A 133 -24.62 4.50 -3.55
C ASP A 133 -24.90 3.05 -3.13
N ASN A 134 -24.78 2.79 -1.83
CA ASN A 134 -25.04 1.48 -1.23
C ASN A 134 -26.49 0.98 -1.41
N SER A 135 -27.42 1.83 -1.84
CA SER A 135 -28.77 1.40 -2.20
C SER A 135 -28.82 0.70 -3.56
N LYS A 136 -27.90 1.06 -4.48
CA LYS A 136 -27.80 0.55 -5.85
C LYS A 136 -26.74 -0.52 -6.04
N TYR A 137 -25.67 -0.48 -5.26
CA TYR A 137 -24.53 -1.36 -5.43
C TYR A 137 -24.27 -2.20 -4.18
N SER A 138 -23.82 -3.44 -4.41
CA SER A 138 -23.13 -4.26 -3.43
C SER A 138 -21.73 -4.59 -3.95
N SER A 139 -20.84 -5.09 -3.10
CA SER A 139 -19.48 -5.40 -3.50
C SER A 139 -18.97 -6.69 -2.88
N MET A 140 -18.19 -7.46 -3.63
CA MET A 140 -17.45 -8.62 -3.15
C MET A 140 -15.98 -8.56 -3.56
N PHE A 141 -15.10 -8.76 -2.58
CA PHE A 141 -13.65 -8.79 -2.80
C PHE A 141 -13.16 -10.22 -3.01
N LEU A 142 -12.45 -10.44 -4.12
CA LEU A 142 -11.84 -11.69 -4.51
C LEU A 142 -10.33 -11.50 -4.65
N ARG A 143 -9.56 -12.16 -3.76
CA ARG A 143 -8.11 -12.18 -3.86
C ARG A 143 -7.64 -13.44 -4.55
N PHE A 144 -6.98 -13.27 -5.70
CA PHE A 144 -6.49 -14.42 -6.45
C PHE A 144 -5.22 -14.98 -5.84
N ILE A 145 -5.14 -16.31 -5.79
CA ILE A 145 -3.99 -17.05 -5.27
C ILE A 145 -3.59 -18.12 -6.28
N PRO A 146 -2.32 -18.58 -6.30
CA PRO A 146 -1.86 -19.54 -7.31
C PRO A 146 -2.63 -20.88 -7.31
N ARG A 147 -3.21 -21.27 -6.18
CA ARG A 147 -3.97 -22.53 -6.01
C ARG A 147 -5.49 -22.39 -6.28
N LEU A 148 -5.92 -21.23 -6.76
CA LEU A 148 -7.30 -21.00 -7.17
C LEU A 148 -7.56 -21.68 -8.51
N ASP A 149 -8.67 -22.41 -8.61
CA ASP A 149 -9.17 -23.05 -9.83
C ASP A 149 -10.58 -22.52 -10.17
N SER A 150 -11.10 -22.88 -11.34
CA SER A 150 -12.41 -22.39 -11.81
C SER A 150 -13.56 -22.81 -10.90
N ASN A 151 -13.53 -24.04 -10.37
CA ASN A 151 -14.59 -24.58 -9.52
C ASN A 151 -14.65 -23.84 -8.17
N LYS A 152 -13.49 -23.58 -7.55
CA LYS A 152 -13.41 -22.76 -6.33
C LYS A 152 -13.90 -21.34 -6.61
N LEU A 153 -13.48 -20.72 -7.72
CA LEU A 153 -13.93 -19.38 -8.06
C LEU A 153 -15.45 -19.33 -8.25
N GLN A 154 -16.03 -20.29 -8.99
CA GLN A 154 -17.46 -20.43 -9.18
C GLN A 154 -18.19 -20.59 -7.84
N ALA A 155 -17.70 -21.45 -6.94
CA ALA A 155 -18.29 -21.64 -5.62
C ALA A 155 -18.24 -20.36 -4.77
N ILE A 156 -17.14 -19.60 -4.83
CA ILE A 156 -17.00 -18.33 -4.12
C ILE A 156 -18.00 -17.30 -4.67
N ILE A 157 -18.08 -17.12 -5.99
CA ILE A 157 -19.03 -16.17 -6.60
C ILE A 157 -20.47 -16.57 -6.28
N HIS A 158 -20.82 -17.85 -6.46
CA HIS A 158 -22.16 -18.36 -6.19
C HIS A 158 -22.55 -18.22 -4.72
N SER A 159 -21.66 -18.54 -3.77
CA SER A 159 -21.93 -18.40 -2.34
C SER A 159 -22.15 -16.94 -1.93
N ASN A 160 -21.42 -15.99 -2.52
CA ASN A 160 -21.64 -14.57 -2.28
C ASN A 160 -22.98 -14.11 -2.86
N LEU A 161 -23.32 -14.50 -4.08
CA LEU A 161 -24.61 -14.16 -4.69
C LEU A 161 -25.79 -14.71 -3.88
N LEU A 162 -25.71 -15.96 -3.42
CA LEU A 162 -26.75 -16.55 -2.55
C LEU A 162 -26.87 -15.82 -1.21
N LYS A 163 -25.76 -15.46 -0.57
CA LYS A 163 -25.77 -14.67 0.68
C LYS A 163 -26.44 -13.31 0.48
N HIS A 164 -26.21 -12.66 -0.67
CA HIS A 164 -26.88 -11.40 -0.98
C HIS A 164 -28.39 -11.59 -1.17
N MET A 165 -28.81 -12.62 -1.90
CA MET A 165 -30.23 -12.94 -2.09
C MET A 165 -30.92 -13.27 -0.77
N SER A 166 -30.29 -14.04 0.12
CA SER A 166 -30.89 -14.42 1.40
C SER A 166 -30.93 -13.27 2.42
N PHE A 167 -29.92 -12.39 2.45
CA PHE A 167 -29.86 -11.27 3.38
C PHE A 167 -30.78 -10.10 2.98
N HIS A 168 -30.97 -9.87 1.67
CA HIS A 168 -31.75 -8.74 1.17
C HIS A 168 -33.10 -9.12 0.54
N GLY A 169 -33.40 -10.42 0.42
CA GLY A 169 -34.56 -10.94 -0.31
C GLY A 169 -34.41 -10.84 -1.83
N GLU A 170 -35.25 -11.57 -2.58
CA GLU A 170 -35.26 -11.61 -4.06
C GLU A 170 -35.46 -10.22 -4.73
N GLN A 171 -35.83 -9.18 -3.98
CA GLN A 171 -36.26 -7.89 -4.55
C GLN A 171 -35.19 -6.79 -4.62
N THR A 172 -33.98 -6.96 -4.08
CA THR A 172 -32.94 -5.93 -4.26
C THR A 172 -32.20 -6.13 -5.58
N ARG A 173 -32.60 -5.39 -6.62
CA ARG A 173 -31.89 -5.23 -7.92
C ARG A 173 -30.55 -4.47 -7.78
N ARG A 174 -29.79 -4.73 -6.72
CA ARG A 174 -28.48 -4.11 -6.54
C ARG A 174 -27.49 -4.74 -7.50
N LYS A 175 -26.68 -3.91 -8.17
CA LYS A 175 -25.58 -4.39 -8.99
C LYS A 175 -24.42 -4.80 -8.09
N ASN A 176 -23.99 -6.05 -8.20
CA ASN A 176 -22.91 -6.59 -7.39
C ASN A 176 -21.56 -6.39 -8.09
N LEU A 177 -20.71 -5.55 -7.51
CA LEU A 177 -19.37 -5.27 -8.01
C LEU A 177 -18.41 -6.36 -7.53
N VAL A 178 -17.84 -7.09 -8.47
CA VAL A 178 -16.80 -8.09 -8.26
C VAL A 178 -15.44 -7.41 -8.37
N ILE A 179 -14.77 -7.26 -7.23
CA ILE A 179 -13.42 -6.70 -7.15
C ILE A 179 -12.39 -7.83 -7.14
N ILE A 180 -11.54 -7.88 -8.15
CA ILE A 180 -10.51 -8.91 -8.32
C ILE A 180 -9.12 -8.31 -8.07
N GLU A 181 -8.47 -8.79 -7.00
CA GLU A 181 -7.10 -8.41 -6.69
C GLU A 181 -6.08 -9.34 -7.33
N ASP A 182 -5.08 -8.74 -8.00
CA ASP A 182 -3.97 -9.42 -8.63
C ASP A 182 -4.40 -10.58 -9.55
N ILE A 183 -5.23 -10.26 -10.54
CA ILE A 183 -5.81 -11.23 -11.49
C ILE A 183 -4.75 -12.10 -12.20
N ASN A 184 -3.51 -11.63 -12.30
CA ASN A 184 -2.39 -12.31 -12.93
C ASN A 184 -1.68 -13.37 -12.06
N VAL A 185 -2.09 -13.58 -10.80
CA VAL A 185 -1.40 -14.50 -9.86
C VAL A 185 -1.73 -15.97 -10.09
N VAL A 186 -2.84 -16.25 -10.77
CA VAL A 186 -3.34 -17.61 -11.01
C VAL A 186 -2.36 -18.47 -11.81
N ALA A 187 -2.36 -19.77 -11.51
CA ALA A 187 -1.55 -20.74 -12.23
C ALA A 187 -2.06 -20.94 -13.66
N THR A 188 -1.12 -21.30 -14.53
CA THR A 188 -1.37 -21.70 -15.92
C THR A 188 -0.94 -23.14 -16.13
N ASP A 189 -1.56 -23.81 -17.09
CA ASP A 189 -1.16 -25.13 -17.56
C ASP A 189 0.10 -25.06 -18.45
N GLY A 190 0.50 -26.20 -19.03
CA GLY A 190 1.63 -26.31 -19.95
C GLY A 190 1.47 -25.51 -21.24
N TYR A 191 0.28 -24.99 -21.54
CA TYR A 191 -0.03 -24.15 -22.70
C TYR A 191 -0.16 -22.67 -22.33
N ASN A 192 0.20 -22.27 -21.10
CA ASN A 192 0.02 -20.92 -20.56
C ASN A 192 -1.45 -20.48 -20.49
N ILE A 193 -2.39 -21.42 -20.37
CA ILE A 193 -3.82 -21.13 -20.22
C ILE A 193 -4.20 -21.30 -18.75
N SER A 194 -5.00 -20.38 -18.23
CA SER A 194 -5.55 -20.47 -16.87
C SER A 194 -7.04 -20.71 -16.92
N GLN A 195 -7.49 -21.79 -16.26
CA GLN A 195 -8.91 -22.12 -16.12
C GLN A 195 -9.70 -20.98 -15.45
N VAL A 196 -9.08 -20.31 -14.48
CA VAL A 196 -9.69 -19.17 -13.76
C VAL A 196 -9.93 -17.99 -14.69
N ILE A 197 -8.95 -17.67 -15.55
CA ILE A 197 -9.04 -16.58 -16.53
C ILE A 197 -10.11 -16.86 -17.58
N GLU A 198 -10.18 -18.10 -18.07
CA GLU A 198 -11.18 -18.49 -19.06
C GLU A 198 -12.60 -18.53 -18.47
N PHE A 199 -12.74 -18.95 -17.21
CA PHE A 199 -14.02 -18.86 -16.50
C PHE A 199 -14.47 -17.41 -16.31
N LEU A 200 -13.57 -16.50 -15.92
CA LEU A 200 -13.88 -15.07 -15.86
C LEU A 200 -14.29 -14.51 -17.22
N ARG A 201 -13.58 -14.89 -18.29
CA ARG A 201 -13.94 -14.49 -19.67
C ARG A 201 -15.33 -14.99 -20.03
N GLN A 202 -15.68 -16.23 -19.67
CA GLN A 202 -17.01 -16.79 -19.91
C GLN A 202 -18.09 -15.93 -19.25
N ILE A 203 -17.93 -15.56 -17.97
CA ILE A 203 -18.91 -14.73 -17.27
C ILE A 203 -19.05 -13.35 -17.93
N LEU A 204 -17.94 -12.72 -18.28
CA LEU A 204 -17.93 -11.39 -18.91
C LEU A 204 -18.49 -11.36 -20.34
N GLU A 205 -18.43 -12.48 -21.07
CA GLU A 205 -18.85 -12.55 -22.47
C GLU A 205 -20.23 -13.17 -22.64
N GLN A 206 -20.61 -14.11 -21.78
CA GLN A 206 -21.82 -14.91 -21.93
C GLN A 206 -22.86 -14.67 -20.83
N GLU A 207 -22.49 -14.07 -19.70
CA GLU A 207 -23.40 -13.80 -18.58
C GLU A 207 -24.10 -15.07 -18.03
N PHE A 208 -23.50 -16.24 -18.22
CA PHE A 208 -23.91 -17.48 -17.59
C PHE A 208 -22.71 -18.41 -17.36
N TRP A 209 -22.88 -19.39 -16.49
CA TRP A 209 -22.01 -20.56 -16.44
C TRP A 209 -22.82 -21.84 -16.40
N ILE A 210 -22.17 -22.97 -16.66
CA ILE A 210 -22.77 -24.30 -16.48
C ILE A 210 -22.26 -24.85 -15.14
N ASP A 211 -23.18 -25.32 -14.30
CA ASP A 211 -22.81 -26.00 -13.06
C ASP A 211 -22.09 -27.32 -13.40
N PRO A 212 -20.85 -27.54 -12.92
CA PRO A 212 -20.06 -28.72 -13.31
C PRO A 212 -20.63 -30.03 -12.75
N THR A 213 -21.56 -29.96 -11.77
CA THR A 213 -22.17 -31.14 -11.15
C THR A 213 -23.55 -31.45 -11.71
N SER A 214 -24.40 -30.44 -11.85
CA SER A 214 -25.78 -30.62 -12.33
C SER A 214 -25.94 -30.43 -13.84
N PHE A 215 -24.93 -29.89 -14.52
CA PHE A 215 -24.96 -29.51 -15.95
C PHE A 215 -26.07 -28.52 -16.31
N VAL A 216 -26.60 -27.81 -15.31
CA VAL A 216 -27.64 -26.78 -15.49
C VAL A 216 -26.99 -25.44 -15.80
N LYS A 217 -27.51 -24.74 -16.81
CA LYS A 217 -27.17 -23.35 -17.10
C LYS A 217 -27.65 -22.46 -15.96
N LYS A 218 -26.76 -21.66 -15.39
CA LYS A 218 -27.06 -20.64 -14.39
C LYS A 218 -26.77 -19.27 -15.00
N GLU A 219 -27.82 -18.48 -15.16
CA GLU A 219 -27.71 -17.09 -15.64
C GLU A 219 -27.22 -16.19 -14.51
N ILE A 220 -26.38 -15.23 -14.88
CA ILE A 220 -25.67 -14.34 -13.96
C ILE A 220 -26.03 -12.92 -14.36
N GLU A 221 -27.00 -12.35 -13.66
CA GLU A 221 -27.40 -10.98 -13.90
C GLU A 221 -26.75 -10.03 -12.89
N HIS A 222 -26.66 -8.76 -13.26
CA HIS A 222 -26.29 -7.66 -12.36
C HIS A 222 -24.88 -7.74 -11.74
N LEU A 223 -23.87 -8.22 -12.48
CA LEU A 223 -22.47 -8.11 -12.07
C LEU A 223 -21.76 -6.91 -12.72
N GLY A 224 -20.90 -6.25 -11.95
CA GLY A 224 -19.88 -5.32 -12.46
C GLY A 224 -18.49 -5.80 -12.09
N PHE A 225 -17.45 -5.44 -12.85
CA PHE A 225 -16.10 -5.96 -12.64
C PHE A 225 -15.07 -4.86 -12.49
N ILE A 226 -14.28 -4.95 -11.42
CA ILE A 226 -13.12 -4.09 -11.15
C ILE A 226 -11.95 -5.03 -10.89
N ALA A 227 -10.88 -4.95 -11.68
CA ALA A 227 -9.73 -5.82 -11.53
C ALA A 227 -8.44 -5.03 -11.33
N THR A 228 -7.44 -5.65 -10.71
CA THR A 228 -6.12 -5.05 -10.51
C THR A 228 -4.98 -6.01 -10.88
N ILE A 229 -3.84 -5.45 -11.27
CA ILE A 229 -2.58 -6.16 -11.55
C ILE A 229 -1.43 -5.43 -10.84
N GLY A 230 -0.69 -6.15 -9.99
CA GLY A 230 0.44 -5.62 -9.24
C GLY A 230 1.77 -5.50 -9.98
N SER A 231 1.97 -6.16 -11.14
CA SER A 231 3.25 -6.08 -11.89
C SER A 231 3.09 -6.03 -13.42
N GLU A 232 3.94 -5.23 -14.07
CA GLU A 232 3.98 -5.14 -15.54
C GLU A 232 4.34 -6.47 -16.21
N GLU A 233 5.20 -7.26 -15.57
CA GLU A 233 5.57 -8.59 -16.06
C GLU A 233 4.37 -9.55 -16.01
N GLY A 234 3.54 -9.43 -14.97
CA GLY A 234 2.29 -10.17 -14.84
C GLY A 234 1.30 -9.86 -15.94
N PHE A 235 1.18 -8.59 -16.34
CA PHE A 235 0.32 -8.16 -17.44
C PHE A 235 0.70 -8.80 -18.78
N LYS A 236 2.00 -8.86 -19.12
CA LYS A 236 2.46 -9.35 -20.44
C LYS A 236 2.43 -10.87 -20.59
N LYS A 237 2.58 -11.63 -19.50
CA LYS A 237 2.85 -13.08 -19.58
C LYS A 237 1.71 -14.00 -19.13
N LYS A 238 0.70 -13.50 -18.41
CA LYS A 238 -0.27 -14.38 -17.71
C LYS A 238 -1.75 -14.14 -18.01
N ILE A 239 -2.10 -13.10 -18.76
CA ILE A 239 -3.51 -12.79 -19.05
C ILE A 239 -3.76 -12.87 -20.55
N SER A 240 -4.83 -13.56 -20.94
CA SER A 240 -5.21 -13.70 -22.34
C SER A 240 -5.72 -12.38 -22.91
N LYS A 241 -5.31 -12.04 -24.13
CA LYS A 241 -5.83 -10.86 -24.87
C LYS A 241 -7.35 -10.92 -25.03
N ARG A 242 -7.89 -12.15 -25.08
CA ARG A 242 -9.33 -12.42 -25.14
C ARG A 242 -10.09 -11.97 -23.90
N LEU A 243 -9.47 -12.04 -22.71
CA LEU A 243 -10.06 -11.44 -21.50
C LEU A 243 -9.88 -9.92 -21.52
N LEU A 244 -8.68 -9.43 -21.86
CA LEU A 244 -8.36 -8.00 -21.82
C LEU A 244 -9.28 -7.14 -22.70
N LYS A 245 -9.82 -7.69 -23.80
CA LYS A 245 -10.78 -6.97 -24.66
C LYS A 245 -12.04 -6.50 -23.91
N HIS A 246 -12.38 -7.13 -22.79
CA HIS A 246 -13.56 -6.80 -21.99
C HIS A 246 -13.30 -5.71 -20.94
N PHE A 247 -12.04 -5.28 -20.76
CA PHE A 247 -11.67 -4.30 -19.74
C PHE A 247 -11.11 -3.02 -20.36
N ASN A 248 -11.54 -1.88 -19.82
CA ASN A 248 -10.80 -0.64 -20.00
C ASN A 248 -9.59 -0.63 -19.07
N ILE A 249 -8.41 -0.48 -19.66
CA ILE A 249 -7.15 -0.62 -18.94
C ILE A 249 -6.64 0.76 -18.54
N PHE A 250 -6.43 0.95 -17.23
CA PHE A 250 -5.90 2.17 -16.65
C PHE A 250 -4.67 1.91 -15.82
N ARG A 251 -3.63 2.69 -16.05
CA ARG A 251 -2.36 2.56 -15.35
C ARG A 251 -2.29 3.49 -14.14
N THR A 252 -1.87 2.93 -13.01
CA THR A 252 -1.48 3.68 -11.82
C THR A 252 0.03 3.83 -11.78
N ASN A 253 0.51 5.03 -11.44
CA ASN A 253 1.93 5.30 -11.39
C ASN A 253 2.57 4.77 -10.10
N SER A 254 3.89 4.67 -10.12
CA SER A 254 4.68 4.60 -8.89
C SER A 254 4.59 5.94 -8.16
N LEU A 255 4.50 5.89 -6.83
CA LEU A 255 4.54 7.09 -6.00
C LEU A 255 5.89 7.80 -6.17
N CYS A 256 5.87 9.10 -6.45
CA CYS A 256 7.07 9.93 -6.41
C CYS A 256 7.46 10.25 -4.97
N GLU A 257 8.61 10.89 -4.78
CA GLU A 257 9.12 11.23 -3.46
C GLU A 257 8.20 12.20 -2.71
N ASP A 258 7.71 13.23 -3.41
CA ASP A 258 6.79 14.22 -2.84
C ASP A 258 5.46 13.57 -2.41
N ASP A 259 4.93 12.66 -3.21
CA ASP A 259 3.74 11.89 -2.88
C ASP A 259 3.99 10.98 -1.67
N MET A 260 5.13 10.30 -1.60
CA MET A 260 5.49 9.47 -0.44
C MET A 260 5.55 10.33 0.83
N LEU A 261 6.24 11.47 0.79
CA LEU A 261 6.32 12.38 1.94
C LEU A 261 4.95 12.88 2.34
N ARG A 262 4.13 13.33 1.39
CA ARG A 262 2.74 13.79 1.64
C ARG A 262 1.89 12.68 2.26
N ILE A 263 1.91 11.47 1.70
CA ILE A 263 1.09 10.36 2.19
C ILE A 263 1.52 9.99 3.61
N TYR A 264 2.80 9.67 3.81
CA TYR A 264 3.26 9.11 5.06
C TYR A 264 3.30 10.12 6.21
N SER A 265 3.58 11.39 5.94
CA SER A 265 3.53 12.44 6.97
C SER A 265 2.11 12.67 7.46
N ASN A 266 1.14 12.74 6.54
CA ASN A 266 -0.27 12.92 6.90
C ASN A 266 -0.86 11.70 7.59
N VAL A 267 -0.51 10.48 7.17
CA VAL A 267 -0.91 9.25 7.86
C VAL A 267 -0.42 9.27 9.31
N LEU A 268 0.86 9.58 9.53
CA LEU A 268 1.42 9.69 10.88
C LEU A 268 0.76 10.82 11.69
N LEU A 269 0.50 11.97 11.06
CA LEU A 269 -0.17 13.10 11.70
C LEU A 269 -1.59 12.75 12.16
N VAL A 270 -2.37 12.03 11.33
CA VAL A 270 -3.71 11.58 11.72
C VAL A 270 -3.63 10.61 12.89
N ALA A 271 -2.73 9.63 12.82
CA ALA A 271 -2.52 8.66 13.91
C ALA A 271 -2.16 9.36 15.23
N TRP A 272 -1.24 10.32 15.21
CA TRP A 272 -0.85 11.06 16.41
C TRP A 272 -1.92 12.02 16.90
N LYS A 273 -2.72 12.63 16.03
CA LYS A 273 -3.90 13.38 16.47
C LYS A 273 -4.91 12.50 17.20
N GLN A 274 -5.14 11.27 16.73
CA GLN A 274 -5.98 10.28 17.43
C GLN A 274 -5.40 9.93 18.82
N ASN A 275 -4.08 9.97 18.99
CA ASN A 275 -3.39 9.77 20.26
C ASN A 275 -3.18 11.05 21.11
N GLY A 276 -3.92 12.12 20.81
CA GLY A 276 -3.97 13.34 21.63
C GLY A 276 -2.91 14.40 21.33
N PHE A 277 -2.06 14.22 20.31
CA PHE A 277 -1.09 15.25 19.90
C PHE A 277 -1.76 16.47 19.26
N SER A 278 -1.19 17.67 19.46
CA SER A 278 -1.64 18.91 18.82
C SER A 278 -1.21 18.99 17.34
N SER A 279 -1.75 19.95 16.59
CA SER A 279 -1.35 20.19 15.20
C SER A 279 0.12 20.55 15.00
N ASP A 280 0.80 21.04 16.05
CA ASP A 280 2.20 21.48 15.98
C ASP A 280 3.16 20.31 15.73
N ILE A 281 2.71 19.08 16.03
CA ILE A 281 3.48 17.85 15.77
C ILE A 281 3.71 17.60 14.27
N ALA A 282 2.99 18.29 13.39
CA ALA A 282 3.14 18.17 11.93
C ALA A 282 4.57 18.43 11.45
N VAL A 283 5.31 19.32 12.12
CA VAL A 283 6.73 19.56 11.79
C VAL A 283 7.56 18.31 12.07
N MET A 284 7.33 17.67 13.24
CA MET A 284 8.03 16.45 13.62
C MET A 284 7.66 15.28 12.70
N THR A 285 6.39 15.12 12.32
CA THR A 285 6.00 14.06 11.38
C THR A 285 6.71 14.20 10.04
N ASN A 286 6.86 15.43 9.53
CA ASN A 286 7.60 15.69 8.29
C ASN A 286 9.09 15.34 8.41
N ILE A 287 9.73 15.69 9.54
CA ILE A 287 11.14 15.37 9.80
C ILE A 287 11.34 13.85 9.81
N LEU A 288 10.50 13.13 10.56
CA LEU A 288 10.55 11.67 10.69
C LEU A 288 10.39 10.97 9.34
N THR A 289 9.38 11.36 8.55
CA THR A 289 9.13 10.75 7.24
C THR A 289 10.21 11.08 6.24
N THR A 290 10.77 12.29 6.28
CA THR A 290 11.90 12.65 5.42
C THR A 290 13.13 11.81 5.75
N ALA A 291 13.42 11.63 7.04
CA ALA A 291 14.53 10.82 7.50
C ALA A 291 14.35 9.33 7.09
N PHE A 292 13.14 8.76 7.24
CA PHE A 292 12.85 7.40 6.77
C PHE A 292 12.98 7.25 5.25
N LEU A 293 12.58 8.26 4.48
CA LEU A 293 12.72 8.24 3.02
C LEU A 293 14.18 8.15 2.60
N ASN A 294 15.06 8.88 3.29
CA ASN A 294 16.49 8.84 3.02
C ASN A 294 17.10 7.47 3.34
N VAL A 295 16.72 6.85 4.47
CA VAL A 295 17.15 5.48 4.82
C VAL A 295 16.63 4.47 3.79
N TYR A 296 15.36 4.56 3.42
CA TYR A 296 14.75 3.67 2.42
C TYR A 296 15.46 3.73 1.07
N LYS A 297 15.75 4.93 0.56
CA LYS A 297 16.50 5.11 -0.69
C LYS A 297 17.91 4.52 -0.60
N PHE A 298 18.60 4.77 0.51
CA PHE A 298 19.92 4.21 0.74
C PHE A 298 19.87 2.67 0.68
N CYS A 299 18.91 2.06 1.37
CA CYS A 299 18.72 0.61 1.36
C CYS A 299 18.43 0.06 -0.05
N LEU A 300 17.57 0.72 -0.82
CA LEU A 300 17.28 0.31 -2.20
C LEU A 300 18.52 0.32 -3.11
N THR A 301 19.41 1.29 -2.90
CA THR A 301 20.62 1.42 -3.73
C THR A 301 21.74 0.46 -3.33
N ASN A 302 21.96 0.23 -2.04
CA ASN A 302 23.10 -0.52 -1.53
C ASN A 302 22.80 -1.99 -1.25
N PHE A 303 21.55 -2.33 -0.88
CA PHE A 303 21.17 -3.68 -0.48
C PHE A 303 20.24 -4.31 -1.52
N LYS A 304 20.85 -4.94 -2.53
CA LYS A 304 20.12 -5.62 -3.59
C LYS A 304 19.83 -7.07 -3.21
N SER A 305 18.59 -7.48 -3.44
CA SER A 305 18.16 -8.86 -3.26
C SER A 305 18.88 -9.81 -4.23
N SER A 306 19.29 -10.96 -3.71
CA SER A 306 19.87 -12.08 -4.46
C SER A 306 19.37 -13.41 -3.87
N PRO A 307 19.55 -14.56 -4.54
CA PRO A 307 19.14 -15.86 -3.97
C PRO A 307 19.72 -16.14 -2.57
N LEU A 308 20.93 -15.65 -2.28
CA LEU A 308 21.58 -15.78 -0.97
C LEU A 308 21.15 -14.69 0.03
N LYS A 309 20.70 -13.53 -0.47
CA LYS A 309 20.30 -12.35 0.33
C LYS A 309 18.86 -11.93 0.01
N PHE A 310 17.94 -12.90 0.01
CA PHE A 310 16.53 -12.64 -0.35
C PHE A 310 15.83 -11.71 0.65
N SER A 311 16.34 -11.60 1.88
CA SER A 311 15.83 -10.67 2.89
C SER A 311 16.01 -9.20 2.50
N TYR A 312 16.85 -8.88 1.50
CA TYR A 312 17.15 -7.50 1.09
C TYR A 312 16.09 -6.95 0.11
N CYS A 313 14.90 -7.56 0.08
CA CYS A 313 13.76 -7.05 -0.67
C CYS A 313 13.10 -5.90 0.09
N TYR A 314 13.45 -4.65 -0.27
CA TYR A 314 12.80 -3.46 0.25
C TYR A 314 11.70 -2.94 -0.68
N ASN A 315 10.58 -2.53 -0.11
CA ASN A 315 9.46 -1.97 -0.86
C ASN A 315 8.74 -0.87 -0.06
N ILE A 316 7.77 -0.22 -0.69
CA ILE A 316 7.07 0.93 -0.10
C ILE A 316 6.30 0.58 1.18
N TRP A 317 5.95 -0.70 1.38
CA TRP A 317 5.27 -1.14 2.62
C TRP A 317 6.20 -1.15 3.83
N ASP A 318 7.52 -1.15 3.63
CA ASP A 318 8.46 -1.04 4.73
C ASP A 318 8.35 0.31 5.43
N PHE A 319 7.93 1.35 4.71
CA PHE A 319 7.58 2.64 5.30
C PHE A 319 6.43 2.52 6.30
N MET A 320 5.35 1.83 5.92
CA MET A 320 4.22 1.59 6.83
C MET A 320 4.62 0.76 8.04
N LYS A 321 5.53 -0.23 7.89
CA LYS A 321 6.01 -1.03 9.04
C LYS A 321 6.72 -0.17 10.08
N VAL A 322 7.52 0.80 9.62
CA VAL A 322 8.19 1.77 10.49
C VAL A 322 7.16 2.67 11.16
N LEU A 323 6.23 3.24 10.39
CA LEU A 323 5.18 4.12 10.94
C LEU A 323 4.29 3.40 11.96
N ARG A 324 3.99 2.10 11.77
CA ARG A 324 3.23 1.31 12.75
C ARG A 324 3.88 1.30 14.13
N GLY A 325 5.22 1.25 14.21
CA GLY A 325 5.92 1.39 15.48
C GLY A 325 5.70 2.77 16.12
N LEU A 326 5.55 3.82 15.31
CA LEU A 326 5.28 5.18 15.77
C LEU A 326 3.81 5.42 16.15
N PHE A 327 2.87 4.72 15.52
CA PHE A 327 1.43 4.90 15.78
C PHE A 327 1.04 4.58 17.22
N VAL A 328 1.83 3.76 17.94
CA VAL A 328 1.51 3.38 19.32
C VAL A 328 1.95 4.45 20.33
N LEU A 329 2.76 5.43 19.89
CA LEU A 329 3.24 6.51 20.77
C LEU A 329 2.08 7.43 21.17
N LYS A 330 1.91 7.64 22.47
CA LYS A 330 0.91 8.56 23.05
C LYS A 330 1.55 9.89 23.43
N LYS A 331 0.75 10.95 23.53
CA LYS A 331 1.24 12.30 23.84
C LYS A 331 1.97 12.35 25.18
N GLU A 332 1.46 11.66 26.20
CA GLU A 332 2.04 11.67 27.55
C GLU A 332 3.49 11.16 27.57
N SER A 333 3.82 10.23 26.67
CA SER A 333 5.17 9.69 26.50
C SER A 333 6.13 10.72 25.89
N SER A 334 5.63 11.60 25.00
CA SER A 334 6.39 12.71 24.43
C SER A 334 6.62 13.83 25.44
N ASP A 335 5.61 14.14 26.26
CA ASP A 335 5.70 15.15 27.32
C ASP A 335 6.76 14.78 28.37
N ALA A 336 6.95 13.48 28.65
CA ALA A 336 7.96 12.98 29.57
C ALA A 336 9.40 13.01 29.01
N ASN A 337 9.58 12.80 27.71
CA ASN A 337 10.89 12.77 27.07
C ASN A 337 10.86 13.38 25.66
N LYS A 338 11.36 14.61 25.52
CA LYS A 338 11.40 15.32 24.23
C LYS A 338 12.21 14.59 23.15
N LYS A 339 13.20 13.77 23.53
CA LYS A 339 14.03 12.99 22.60
C LYS A 339 13.38 11.67 22.17
N ILE A 340 12.19 11.33 22.69
CA ILE A 340 11.56 10.04 22.39
C ILE A 340 11.31 9.83 20.90
N HIS A 341 10.94 10.89 20.17
CA HIS A 341 10.65 10.83 18.73
C HIS A 341 11.86 10.42 17.89
N SER A 342 13.04 10.96 18.21
CA SER A 342 14.27 10.66 17.49
C SER A 342 14.83 9.28 17.87
N LYS A 343 14.66 8.87 19.14
CA LYS A 343 14.99 7.52 19.62
C LYS A 343 14.12 6.42 19.01
N ILE A 344 12.80 6.58 19.01
CA ILE A 344 11.87 5.59 18.45
C ILE A 344 12.07 5.48 16.94
N TRP A 345 12.36 6.59 16.25
CA TRP A 345 12.72 6.58 14.82
C TRP A 345 13.92 5.69 14.55
N MET A 346 15.00 5.85 15.33
CA MET A 346 16.22 5.05 15.20
C MET A 346 15.94 3.56 15.44
N HIS A 347 15.23 3.27 16.53
CA HIS A 347 14.85 1.90 16.88
C HIS A 347 14.05 1.25 15.74
N GLU A 348 13.03 1.91 15.24
CA GLU A 348 12.16 1.39 14.19
C GLU A 348 12.87 1.21 12.85
N CYS A 349 13.80 2.12 12.50
CA CYS A 349 14.71 1.94 11.37
C CYS A 349 15.52 0.65 11.48
N LEU A 350 16.15 0.41 12.63
CA LEU A 350 16.96 -0.77 12.87
C LEU A 350 16.13 -2.06 12.85
N ARG A 351 14.88 -2.03 13.35
CA ARG A 351 13.98 -3.19 13.33
C ARG A 351 13.44 -3.52 11.94
N VAL A 352 13.18 -2.53 11.10
CA VAL A 352 12.60 -2.76 9.78
C VAL A 352 13.65 -3.02 8.71
N PHE A 353 14.75 -2.25 8.74
CA PHE A 353 15.84 -2.34 7.77
C PHE A 353 17.01 -3.17 8.30
N GLY A 354 17.51 -2.86 9.50
CA GLY A 354 18.70 -3.50 10.08
C GLY A 354 18.55 -5.00 10.31
N ASP A 355 17.40 -5.45 10.84
CA ASP A 355 17.15 -6.87 11.13
C ASP A 355 17.12 -7.78 9.88
N ARG A 356 17.08 -7.21 8.66
CA ARG A 356 17.14 -7.98 7.40
C ARG A 356 18.56 -8.16 6.88
N VAL A 357 19.49 -7.31 7.31
CA VAL A 357 20.87 -7.31 6.86
C VAL A 357 21.62 -8.44 7.55
N CYS A 358 22.24 -9.31 6.76
CA CYS A 358 22.88 -10.53 7.25
C CYS A 358 24.35 -10.30 7.60
N GLY A 359 25.09 -9.57 6.76
CA GLY A 359 26.53 -9.34 6.91
C GLY A 359 26.82 -8.27 7.97
N ASP A 360 27.87 -8.49 8.77
CA ASP A 360 28.22 -7.55 9.85
C ASP A 360 28.77 -6.22 9.30
N ASP A 361 29.64 -6.25 8.29
CA ASP A 361 30.10 -5.04 7.57
C ASP A 361 28.92 -4.23 6.98
N GLU A 362 27.93 -4.93 6.42
CA GLU A 362 26.74 -4.31 5.83
C GLU A 362 25.84 -3.67 6.90
N LYS A 363 25.78 -4.27 8.11
CA LYS A 363 25.06 -3.69 9.24
C LYS A 363 25.75 -2.42 9.74
N GLU A 364 27.09 -2.41 9.81
CA GLU A 364 27.86 -1.22 10.17
C GLU A 364 27.64 -0.09 9.17
N ILE A 365 27.71 -0.37 7.86
CA ILE A 365 27.43 0.61 6.80
C ILE A 365 26.01 1.19 6.92
N LEU A 366 25.01 0.33 7.18
CA LEU A 366 23.64 0.79 7.38
C LEU A 366 23.53 1.65 8.64
N LEU A 367 24.13 1.22 9.74
CA LEU A 367 24.10 1.92 11.01
C LEU A 367 24.71 3.31 10.90
N ASP A 368 25.90 3.42 10.30
CA ASP A 368 26.57 4.71 10.07
C ASP A 368 25.70 5.64 9.23
N LYS A 369 25.03 5.11 8.20
CA LYS A 369 24.14 5.93 7.39
C LYS A 369 22.90 6.40 8.16
N ILE A 370 22.33 5.55 9.01
CA ILE A 370 21.18 5.93 9.84
C ILE A 370 21.61 7.02 10.84
N VAL A 371 22.81 6.91 11.45
CA VAL A 371 23.36 7.94 12.35
C VAL A 371 23.57 9.27 11.61
N GLU A 372 24.14 9.24 10.41
CA GLU A 372 24.32 10.45 9.58
C GLU A 372 22.97 11.15 9.29
N ILE A 373 21.96 10.37 8.89
CA ILE A 373 20.60 10.89 8.62
C ILE A 373 19.95 11.42 9.90
N TYR A 374 20.16 10.74 11.03
CA TYR A 374 19.67 11.16 12.34
C TYR A 374 20.20 12.55 12.69
N GLU A 375 21.53 12.73 12.69
CA GLU A 375 22.16 13.99 13.12
C GLU A 375 21.76 15.15 12.20
N HIS A 376 21.69 14.88 10.89
CA HIS A 376 21.28 15.87 9.89
C HIS A 376 19.80 16.30 10.05
N ASN A 377 18.88 15.34 10.18
CA ASN A 377 17.45 15.63 10.14
C ASN A 377 16.90 16.13 11.49
N PHE A 378 17.36 15.57 12.61
CA PHE A 378 16.90 15.98 13.94
C PHE A 378 17.71 17.15 14.51
N LYS A 379 18.88 17.47 13.94
CA LYS A 379 19.82 18.47 14.47
C LYS A 379 20.22 18.17 15.92
N GLU A 380 20.29 16.88 16.25
CA GLU A 380 20.69 16.35 17.56
C GLU A 380 21.99 15.57 17.39
N SER A 381 22.94 15.74 18.31
CA SER A 381 24.15 14.91 18.37
C SER A 381 23.77 13.49 18.79
N PHE A 382 24.23 12.50 18.02
CA PHE A 382 24.01 11.10 18.35
C PHE A 382 24.58 10.74 19.73
N ALA A 383 25.80 11.20 20.01
CA ALA A 383 26.48 10.95 21.28
C ALA A 383 25.65 11.46 22.46
N ASP A 384 25.11 12.68 22.37
CA ASP A 384 24.39 13.31 23.48
C ASP A 384 23.01 12.68 23.76
N THR A 385 22.39 12.09 22.75
CA THR A 385 21.06 11.44 22.89
C THR A 385 21.15 10.01 23.37
N PHE A 386 22.21 9.30 22.97
CA PHE A 386 22.42 7.89 23.29
C PHE A 386 23.62 7.68 24.22
N ASN A 387 23.91 8.70 25.04
CA ASN A 387 24.97 8.69 26.04
C ASN A 387 24.99 7.36 26.82
N GLY A 388 26.14 6.69 26.81
CA GLY A 388 26.34 5.42 27.51
C GLY A 388 26.24 4.16 26.64
N PHE A 389 25.86 4.27 25.36
CA PHE A 389 25.84 3.15 24.42
C PHE A 389 26.89 3.31 23.31
N LYS A 390 27.57 2.22 22.95
CA LYS A 390 28.30 2.19 21.68
C LYS A 390 27.32 2.15 20.51
N ARG A 391 27.74 2.62 19.34
CA ARG A 391 26.88 2.62 18.13
C ARG A 391 26.34 1.22 17.81
N GLU A 392 27.20 0.22 17.85
CA GLU A 392 26.87 -1.19 17.57
C GLU A 392 25.83 -1.77 18.56
N GLU A 393 25.76 -1.21 19.77
CA GLU A 393 24.93 -1.71 20.87
C GLU A 393 23.50 -1.17 20.82
N ILE A 394 23.23 -0.07 20.12
CA ILE A 394 21.89 0.56 20.05
C ILE A 394 20.82 -0.45 19.62
N GLY A 395 21.13 -1.22 18.58
CA GLY A 395 20.21 -2.17 17.96
C GLY A 395 19.90 -3.38 18.83
N THR A 396 20.57 -3.55 19.97
CA THR A 396 20.26 -4.58 20.96
C THR A 396 19.78 -3.96 22.26
N HIS A 397 20.39 -2.89 22.73
CA HIS A 397 20.20 -2.33 24.07
C HIS A 397 18.99 -1.43 24.18
N ILE A 398 18.65 -0.68 23.14
CA ILE A 398 17.45 0.15 23.11
C ILE A 398 16.27 -0.75 22.77
N ILE A 399 15.37 -0.86 23.74
CA ILE A 399 14.17 -1.67 23.63
C ILE A 399 12.96 -0.78 23.81
N PHE A 400 12.01 -0.90 22.88
CA PHE A 400 10.71 -0.29 23.01
C PHE A 400 9.65 -1.37 23.21
N GLY A 401 8.74 -1.13 24.14
CA GLY A 401 7.66 -2.05 24.46
C GLY A 401 6.55 -1.37 25.24
N VAL A 402 5.49 -2.12 25.48
CA VAL A 402 4.34 -1.65 26.25
C VAL A 402 4.67 -1.75 27.74
N ASN A 403 4.63 -0.61 28.44
CA ASN A 403 4.84 -0.54 29.88
C ASN A 403 3.57 -0.94 30.67
N SER A 404 3.64 -0.93 32.00
CA SER A 404 2.51 -1.27 32.89
C SER A 404 1.27 -0.39 32.70
N ASN A 405 1.42 0.79 32.11
CA ASN A 405 0.34 1.76 31.86
C ASN A 405 -0.20 1.66 30.42
N GLU A 406 0.09 0.57 29.71
CA GLU A 406 -0.31 0.35 28.32
C GLU A 406 0.18 1.48 27.38
N ARG A 407 1.41 1.95 27.62
CA ARG A 407 2.09 2.94 26.77
C ARG A 407 3.32 2.35 26.14
N TYR A 408 3.51 2.63 24.85
CA TYR A 408 4.69 2.19 24.11
C TYR A 408 5.84 3.17 24.31
N GLU A 409 6.84 2.77 25.09
CA GLU A 409 7.93 3.64 25.54
C GLU A 409 9.27 2.89 25.52
N GLU A 410 10.36 3.66 25.65
CA GLU A 410 11.69 3.10 25.89
C GLU A 410 11.67 2.42 27.26
N LEU A 411 11.97 1.12 27.28
CA LEU A 411 12.01 0.34 28.51
C LEU A 411 13.44 0.28 29.03
N ASP A 412 13.57 0.25 30.35
CA ASP A 412 14.84 -0.10 30.95
C ASP A 412 15.15 -1.58 30.70
N ARG A 413 16.31 -1.84 30.09
CA ARG A 413 16.72 -3.18 29.67
C ARG A 413 16.86 -4.12 30.85
N GLN A 414 17.49 -3.66 31.94
CA GLN A 414 17.82 -4.53 33.06
C GLN A 414 16.56 -4.97 33.80
N SER A 415 15.67 -4.03 34.13
CA SER A 415 14.38 -4.34 34.75
C SER A 415 13.53 -5.28 33.88
N SER A 416 13.56 -5.11 32.55
CA SER A 416 12.88 -6.02 31.61
C SER A 416 13.46 -7.44 31.62
N ILE A 417 14.78 -7.58 31.72
CA ILE A 417 15.44 -8.89 31.86
C ILE A 417 15.08 -9.54 33.20
N ASP A 418 15.08 -8.77 34.28
CA ASP A 418 14.76 -9.26 35.62
C ASP A 418 13.30 -9.75 35.69
N ASN A 419 12.36 -9.00 35.11
CA ASN A 419 10.96 -9.41 34.96
C ASN A 419 10.83 -10.70 34.13
N LEU A 420 11.57 -10.82 33.03
CA LEU A 420 11.57 -12.03 32.21
C LEU A 420 12.11 -13.23 33.00
N GLN A 421 13.16 -13.04 33.80
CA GLN A 421 13.69 -14.10 34.68
C GLN A 421 12.66 -14.56 35.71
N GLU A 422 11.89 -13.66 36.31
CA GLU A 422 10.81 -14.03 37.22
C GLU A 422 9.70 -14.81 36.53
N ILE A 423 9.26 -14.36 35.36
CA ILE A 423 8.24 -15.04 34.55
C ILE A 423 8.72 -16.45 34.17
N LEU A 424 9.98 -16.57 33.74
CA LEU A 424 10.57 -17.86 33.43
C LEU A 424 10.62 -18.75 34.67
N LYS A 425 11.11 -18.27 35.83
CA LYS A 425 11.13 -19.04 37.09
C LYS A 425 9.76 -19.61 37.47
N LYS A 426 8.69 -18.82 37.32
CA LYS A 426 7.31 -19.28 37.53
C LYS A 426 6.91 -20.39 36.53
N ASN A 427 7.31 -20.27 35.27
CA ASN A 427 7.05 -21.28 34.24
C ASN A 427 7.90 -22.55 34.37
N TYR A 428 9.12 -22.45 34.90
CA TYR A 428 9.98 -23.59 35.24
C TYR A 428 9.35 -24.47 36.30
N ALA A 429 8.73 -23.86 37.33
CA ALA A 429 8.00 -24.59 38.37
C ALA A 429 6.85 -25.43 37.79
N ASN A 430 6.28 -25.01 36.67
CA ASN A 430 5.23 -25.73 35.94
C ASN A 430 5.77 -26.72 34.89
N HIS A 431 7.08 -26.99 34.86
CA HIS A 431 7.78 -27.90 33.92
C HIS A 431 7.60 -27.61 32.42
N ARG A 432 7.16 -26.41 32.03
CA ARG A 432 6.79 -26.17 30.63
C ARG A 432 7.99 -25.89 29.70
N ILE A 433 9.01 -25.17 30.17
CA ILE A 433 10.12 -24.74 29.32
C ILE A 433 11.40 -24.58 30.15
N LYS A 434 12.53 -25.16 29.71
CA LYS A 434 13.87 -24.86 30.25
C LYS A 434 14.69 -24.03 29.25
N THR A 435 14.82 -22.73 29.47
CA THR A 435 15.56 -21.79 28.60
C THR A 435 16.62 -20.99 29.33
N VAL A 436 17.88 -21.11 28.90
CA VAL A 436 18.96 -20.23 29.38
C VAL A 436 18.83 -18.87 28.67
N LEU A 437 18.87 -17.79 29.44
CA LEU A 437 18.92 -16.43 28.90
C LEU A 437 20.36 -16.08 28.50
N PHE A 438 20.57 -15.85 27.21
CA PHE A 438 21.80 -15.30 26.65
C PHE A 438 21.44 -14.16 25.70
N GLU A 439 22.42 -13.33 25.33
CA GLU A 439 22.18 -12.05 24.65
C GLU A 439 21.42 -12.17 23.33
N GLN A 440 21.71 -13.22 22.54
CA GLN A 440 20.96 -13.48 21.31
C GLN A 440 19.51 -13.87 21.57
N PHE A 441 19.24 -14.65 22.63
CA PHE A 441 17.87 -14.99 23.03
C PHE A 441 17.09 -13.73 23.43
N LEU A 442 17.69 -12.87 24.27
CA LEU A 442 17.08 -11.61 24.69
C LEU A 442 16.78 -10.70 23.49
N THR A 443 17.73 -10.57 22.57
CA THR A 443 17.55 -9.79 21.34
C THR A 443 16.37 -10.30 20.51
N GLN A 444 16.22 -11.62 20.34
CA GLN A 444 15.08 -12.19 19.62
C GLN A 444 13.77 -12.02 20.39
N PHE A 445 13.79 -12.22 21.70
CA PHE A 445 12.63 -12.01 22.57
C PHE A 445 12.08 -10.59 22.44
N PHE A 446 12.93 -9.57 22.54
CA PHE A 446 12.50 -8.18 22.41
C PHE A 446 11.97 -7.86 20.99
N LYS A 447 12.57 -8.43 19.94
CA LYS A 447 12.05 -8.30 18.57
C LYS A 447 10.65 -8.91 18.43
N ILE A 448 10.44 -10.11 18.97
CA ILE A 448 9.15 -10.80 18.93
C ILE A 448 8.11 -10.06 19.76
N SER A 449 8.47 -9.65 20.99
CA SER A 449 7.61 -8.86 21.88
C SER A 449 7.15 -7.57 21.19
N ARG A 450 8.07 -6.85 20.54
CA ARG A 450 7.74 -5.66 19.75
C ARG A 450 6.74 -5.97 18.63
N LEU A 451 6.93 -7.05 17.87
CA LEU A 451 5.98 -7.45 16.82
C LEU A 451 4.60 -7.80 17.40
N LEU A 452 4.53 -8.49 18.53
CA LEU A 452 3.26 -8.87 19.15
C LEU A 452 2.49 -7.67 19.71
N ASN A 453 3.20 -6.61 20.11
CA ASN A 453 2.60 -5.39 20.67
C ASN A 453 2.14 -4.36 19.62
N VAL A 454 2.47 -4.56 18.34
CA VAL A 454 2.11 -3.62 17.27
C VAL A 454 1.04 -4.25 16.37
N GLU A 455 -0.11 -3.59 16.27
CA GLU A 455 -1.27 -4.08 15.52
C GLU A 455 -0.99 -4.28 14.02
N ASN A 456 -1.62 -5.32 13.46
CA ASN A 456 -1.52 -5.74 12.06
C ASN A 456 -0.07 -5.89 11.56
N THR A 457 0.82 -6.37 12.42
CA THR A 457 2.17 -6.77 12.04
C THR A 457 2.33 -8.28 12.05
N ASN A 458 3.30 -8.76 11.28
CA ASN A 458 3.67 -10.16 11.21
C ASN A 458 5.20 -10.28 11.01
N GLY A 459 5.75 -11.41 11.46
CA GLY A 459 7.19 -11.69 11.37
C GLY A 459 7.46 -13.06 10.77
N LEU A 460 8.55 -13.17 10.01
CA LEU A 460 9.12 -14.43 9.56
C LEU A 460 10.48 -14.62 10.22
N LEU A 461 10.59 -15.61 11.11
CA LEU A 461 11.82 -15.88 11.86
C LEU A 461 12.68 -16.92 11.13
N ILE A 462 13.82 -16.51 10.60
CA ILE A 462 14.74 -17.35 9.83
C ILE A 462 16.04 -17.56 10.60
N GLY A 463 16.60 -18.77 10.56
CA GLY A 463 17.77 -19.15 11.35
C GLY A 463 17.97 -20.67 11.37
N THR A 464 19.02 -21.11 12.06
CA THR A 464 19.34 -22.53 12.24
C THR A 464 18.44 -23.18 13.28
N SER A 465 18.26 -24.51 13.19
CA SER A 465 17.52 -25.29 14.20
C SER A 465 18.22 -25.21 15.56
N GLY A 466 17.45 -25.31 16.65
CA GLY A 466 17.99 -25.27 18.02
C GLY A 466 18.23 -23.88 18.63
N THR A 467 17.97 -22.81 17.88
CA THR A 467 18.13 -21.41 18.34
C THR A 467 17.01 -20.90 19.27
N GLY A 468 16.08 -21.78 19.69
CA GLY A 468 15.02 -21.41 20.62
C GLY A 468 13.92 -20.51 20.04
N ARG A 469 13.84 -20.28 18.72
CA ARG A 469 12.83 -19.37 18.11
C ARG A 469 11.36 -19.72 18.37
N LYS A 470 11.05 -21.00 18.61
CA LYS A 470 9.68 -21.45 18.96
C LYS A 470 9.41 -21.33 20.47
N THR A 471 10.48 -21.34 21.26
CA THR A 471 10.47 -21.28 22.72
C THR A 471 10.28 -19.85 23.17
#